data_AF-A0A151IGL3-F1
#
_entry.id   AF-A0A151IGL3-F1
#
_cell.length_a   1.000
_cell.length_b   1.000
_cell.length_c   1.000
_cell.angle_alpha   90.00
_cell.angle_beta   90.00
_cell.angle_gamma   90.00
#
_symmetry.space_group_name_H-M   'P 1'
#
loop_
_entity.id
_entity.type
_entity.pdbx_description
1 polymer ?
#
loop_
_entity_poly.entity_id
_entity_poly.type
_entity_poly.pdbx_seq_one_letter_code
_entity_poly.pdbx_strand_id
1 'polypeptide(L)'
;YRILIEYKTRKDSLALYWLRRDQTSDGTHPFLLTNNQFTYARGIFPCQDSPQVRFTYTAEISVPKAIRVIVGGRRCKSIIKGNPDRYTHLFYETNPMPSYAIIIVAGLLRLHNFNRSKIVTLWAEEKHFEQSTRVLNFCKHAIDIANELCGFPIQEEYNICVLPSNIPEIELQCRTMIFVSSTLLDEDPVFMYNTIARKIAQSWAGGLVTCKNFQHLWLIKGFSIFISSEILQSKYLPETDEITFMRRRIFTDLSVKMRLYGVDSQQKLVPSLTDILPKNISKSVPDEVGYYLLDSLRNDLGGSTVFAQYLKHYMRTFCYQSIDTIDYDWMVNLFSYFDSKHEILISRLDKWLYKLNLASMYNRLYSSVQNQCDILIQQWITTNTTDNFSSVLTEILLCENINKMYFLNYLYASPIALPIGKLMCIDCIFPFGKQTCQIRFLLLRLYIRNKWLKMVYNALEFAREYCASTFASPIFHDLYKLEETRGLAISEFTAIVGKKSKMLPQTMEDIASVLNINLKDIYKLTSEESTLHVRTDQ
;
A
#
# COMPACT_ATOMS: atom_id res chain seq x y z
N TYR A 1 35.73 -15.79 3.57
CA TYR A 1 36.34 -14.71 2.79
C TYR A 1 35.48 -13.45 2.92
N ARG A 2 35.98 -12.26 2.55
CA ARG A 2 35.19 -11.02 2.46
C ARG A 2 35.23 -10.56 1.00
N ILE A 3 34.09 -10.14 0.45
CA ILE A 3 34.01 -9.55 -0.90
C ILE A 3 33.79 -8.05 -0.73
N LEU A 4 34.67 -7.24 -1.31
CA LEU A 4 34.51 -5.80 -1.41
C LEU A 4 34.11 -5.45 -2.85
N ILE A 5 33.03 -4.69 -3.01
CA ILE A 5 32.55 -4.26 -4.32
C ILE A 5 32.40 -2.74 -4.28
N GLU A 6 33.19 -2.04 -5.08
CA GLU A 6 33.02 -0.61 -5.33
C GLU A 6 32.05 -0.43 -6.50
N TYR A 7 31.02 0.39 -6.32
CA TYR A 7 29.98 0.58 -7.32
C TYR A 7 29.35 1.97 -7.21
N LYS A 8 28.57 2.33 -8.23
CA LYS A 8 27.79 3.57 -8.26
C LYS A 8 26.41 3.28 -8.86
N THR A 9 25.36 3.77 -8.23
CA THR A 9 24.00 3.63 -8.76
C THR A 9 23.80 4.52 -9.99
N ARG A 10 22.93 4.08 -10.90
CA ARG A 10 22.48 4.91 -12.01
C ARG A 10 21.42 5.90 -11.53
N LYS A 11 21.37 7.09 -12.15
CA LYS A 11 20.38 8.14 -11.82
C LYS A 11 18.95 7.72 -12.13
N ASP A 12 18.77 6.84 -13.11
CA ASP A 12 17.49 6.31 -13.59
C ASP A 12 17.14 4.95 -12.95
N SER A 13 17.81 4.57 -11.85
CA SER A 13 17.48 3.33 -11.14
C SER A 13 16.06 3.38 -10.59
N LEU A 14 15.24 2.39 -10.97
CA LEU A 14 13.85 2.28 -10.48
C LEU A 14 13.77 2.05 -8.96
N ALA A 15 14.89 1.66 -8.34
CA ALA A 15 15.02 1.47 -6.90
C ALA A 15 15.22 2.77 -6.11
N LEU A 16 15.41 3.91 -6.79
CA LEU A 16 15.68 5.21 -6.16
C LEU A 16 14.59 6.22 -6.52
N TYR A 17 13.92 6.76 -5.51
CA TYR A 17 13.01 7.88 -5.65
C TYR A 17 13.74 9.16 -5.26
N TRP A 18 14.32 9.81 -6.26
CA TRP A 18 14.89 11.14 -6.13
C TRP A 18 13.82 12.19 -6.37
N LEU A 19 13.47 12.94 -5.33
CA LEU A 19 12.55 14.06 -5.40
C LEU A 19 13.35 15.35 -5.45
N ARG A 20 13.07 16.16 -6.46
CA ARG A 20 13.52 17.57 -6.49
C ARG A 20 12.84 18.36 -5.38
N ARG A 21 13.38 19.54 -5.09
CA ARG A 21 12.82 20.46 -4.08
C ARG A 21 11.33 20.72 -4.32
N ASP A 22 10.93 21.02 -5.55
CA ASP A 22 9.53 21.29 -5.95
C ASP A 22 8.59 20.07 -5.86
N GLN A 23 9.15 18.86 -5.75
CA GLN A 23 8.41 17.60 -5.59
C GLN A 23 8.24 17.20 -4.13
N THR A 24 8.96 17.83 -3.20
CA THR A 24 8.81 17.61 -1.76
C THR A 24 7.60 18.36 -1.21
N SER A 25 7.10 17.96 -0.04
CA SER A 25 5.96 18.64 0.58
C SER A 25 6.29 20.08 0.98
N ASP A 26 7.52 20.32 1.47
CA ASP A 26 7.97 21.64 1.92
C ASP A 26 8.46 22.54 0.77
N GLY A 27 8.85 21.96 -0.38
CA GLY A 27 9.31 22.73 -1.54
C GLY A 27 10.75 23.25 -1.44
N THR A 28 11.47 22.96 -0.35
CA THR A 28 12.74 23.63 -0.01
C THR A 28 13.99 22.80 -0.25
N HIS A 29 13.97 21.50 0.04
CA HIS A 29 15.13 20.61 0.00
C HIS A 29 14.83 19.36 -0.83
N PRO A 30 15.82 18.73 -1.48
CA PRO A 30 15.59 17.45 -2.14
C PRO A 30 15.32 16.34 -1.12
N PHE A 31 14.68 15.27 -1.57
CA PHE A 31 14.37 14.09 -0.78
C PHE A 31 14.75 12.82 -1.55
N LEU A 32 15.26 11.82 -0.84
CA LEU A 32 15.59 10.50 -1.35
C LEU A 32 14.86 9.45 -0.52
N LEU A 33 14.18 8.54 -1.22
CA LEU A 33 13.72 7.27 -0.67
C LEU A 33 14.18 6.13 -1.56
N THR A 34 14.64 5.05 -0.96
CA THR A 34 14.89 3.82 -1.72
C THR A 34 13.65 2.93 -1.73
N ASN A 35 13.29 2.41 -2.90
CA ASN A 35 12.26 1.41 -3.04
C ASN A 35 12.90 0.06 -3.40
N ASN A 36 13.13 -0.78 -2.39
CA ASN A 36 13.80 -2.05 -2.61
C ASN A 36 12.81 -3.20 -2.92
N GLN A 37 11.50 -2.97 -2.77
CA GLN A 37 10.49 -4.00 -2.96
C GLN A 37 10.25 -4.26 -4.45
N PHE A 38 10.08 -5.48 -4.94
CA PHE A 38 10.31 -6.76 -4.27
C PHE A 38 11.75 -7.24 -4.47
N THR A 39 12.33 -6.94 -5.63
CA THR A 39 13.68 -7.33 -6.05
C THR A 39 14.44 -6.13 -6.65
N TYR A 40 14.21 -4.93 -6.09
CA TYR A 40 14.88 -3.71 -6.53
C TYR A 40 16.10 -3.35 -5.68
N ALA A 41 16.37 -4.05 -4.57
CA ALA A 41 17.57 -3.78 -3.77
C ALA A 41 18.87 -3.90 -4.58
N ARG A 42 18.90 -4.84 -5.55
CA ARG A 42 19.99 -5.00 -6.53
C ARG A 42 20.27 -3.76 -7.38
N GLY A 43 19.30 -2.86 -7.51
CA GLY A 43 19.44 -1.56 -8.19
C GLY A 43 20.11 -0.49 -7.34
N ILE A 44 20.43 -0.81 -6.07
CA ILE A 44 21.03 0.09 -5.08
C ILE A 44 22.37 -0.44 -4.59
N PHE A 45 22.47 -1.74 -4.35
CA PHE A 45 23.72 -2.39 -3.95
C PHE A 45 23.77 -3.84 -4.46
N PRO A 46 24.95 -4.35 -4.87
CA PRO A 46 25.10 -5.75 -5.27
C PRO A 46 24.79 -6.68 -4.08
N CYS A 47 23.78 -7.53 -4.23
CA CYS A 47 23.37 -8.45 -3.17
C CYS A 47 22.65 -9.68 -3.73
N GLN A 48 22.52 -10.71 -2.88
CA GLN A 48 21.60 -11.82 -3.12
C GLN A 48 20.18 -11.33 -2.84
N ASP A 49 19.58 -10.70 -3.85
CA ASP A 49 18.31 -9.98 -3.71
C ASP A 49 17.10 -10.92 -3.77
N SER A 50 16.96 -11.71 -2.71
CA SER A 50 15.90 -12.68 -2.46
C SER A 50 15.52 -12.62 -0.98
N PRO A 51 14.23 -12.72 -0.61
CA PRO A 51 13.82 -12.68 0.78
C PRO A 51 14.28 -13.92 1.59
N GLN A 52 14.70 -15.00 0.91
CA GLN A 52 15.36 -16.14 1.56
C GLN A 52 16.69 -15.78 2.23
N VAL A 53 17.41 -14.79 1.68
CA VAL A 53 18.70 -14.37 2.23
C VAL A 53 18.47 -13.21 3.18
N ARG A 54 18.83 -13.42 4.44
CA ARG A 54 18.75 -12.40 5.49
C ARG A 54 20.15 -12.07 5.98
N PHE A 55 20.39 -10.79 6.22
CA PHE A 55 21.70 -10.31 6.64
C PHE A 55 21.58 -9.15 7.63
N THR A 56 22.62 -8.99 8.43
CA THR A 56 22.87 -7.81 9.26
C THR A 56 23.66 -6.80 8.46
N TYR A 57 23.66 -5.53 8.90
CA TYR A 57 24.42 -4.50 8.19
C TYR A 57 25.00 -3.45 9.13
N THR A 58 26.11 -2.87 8.67
CA THR A 58 26.63 -1.57 9.09
C THR A 58 26.58 -0.65 7.89
N ALA A 59 26.03 0.55 8.06
CA ALA A 59 25.98 1.54 6.98
C ALA A 59 26.61 2.85 7.44
N GLU A 60 27.48 3.39 6.59
CA GLU A 60 28.06 4.72 6.72
C GLU A 60 27.53 5.58 5.58
N ILE A 61 26.70 6.58 5.91
CA ILE A 61 26.02 7.40 4.90
C ILE A 61 26.40 8.86 5.09
N SER A 62 27.13 9.41 4.13
CA SER A 62 27.45 10.83 4.07
C SER A 62 26.36 11.60 3.34
N VAL A 63 25.83 12.67 3.94
CA VAL A 63 24.82 13.57 3.33
C VAL A 63 25.14 15.04 3.63
N PRO A 64 24.57 16.01 2.89
CA PRO A 64 24.67 17.43 3.25
C PRO A 64 24.19 17.70 4.68
N LYS A 65 24.84 18.62 5.41
CA LYS A 65 24.61 18.86 6.86
C LYS A 65 23.15 19.11 7.28
N ALA A 66 22.31 19.63 6.38
CA ALA A 66 20.91 19.93 6.65
C ALA A 66 19.99 18.69 6.52
N ILE A 67 20.47 17.64 5.85
CA ILE A 67 19.70 16.44 5.54
C ILE A 67 19.84 15.44 6.68
N ARG A 68 18.71 14.85 7.10
CA ARG A 68 18.69 13.73 8.04
C ARG A 68 18.53 12.42 7.29
N VAL A 69 19.08 11.36 7.86
CA VAL A 69 19.06 10.02 7.26
C VAL A 69 18.52 9.01 8.27
N ILE A 70 17.72 8.07 7.75
CA ILE A 70 17.26 6.86 8.45
C ILE A 70 17.52 5.68 7.53
N VAL A 71 17.98 4.56 8.08
CA VAL A 71 18.27 3.33 7.32
C VAL A 71 17.60 2.16 8.00
N GLY A 72 16.74 1.42 7.29
CA GLY A 72 16.13 0.18 7.77
C GLY A 72 15.44 0.29 9.13
N GLY A 73 14.86 1.46 9.45
CA GLY A 73 14.26 1.73 10.76
C GLY A 73 15.24 1.83 11.93
N ARG A 74 16.53 2.09 11.66
CA ARG A 74 17.56 2.30 12.67
C ARG A 74 17.92 3.76 12.80
N ARG A 75 18.07 4.16 14.06
CA ARG A 75 18.60 5.46 14.41
C ARG A 75 20.11 5.50 14.20
N CYS A 76 20.56 6.64 13.72
CA CYS A 76 21.96 7.00 13.64
C CYS A 76 22.64 6.87 15.03
N LYS A 77 23.66 6.02 15.13
CA LYS A 77 24.42 5.77 16.36
C LYS A 77 25.42 6.89 16.65
N SER A 78 26.05 7.40 15.60
CA SER A 78 27.01 8.51 15.71
C SER A 78 27.04 9.30 14.41
N ILE A 79 27.40 10.58 14.53
CA ILE A 79 27.53 11.51 13.41
C ILE A 79 28.97 12.02 13.41
N ILE A 80 29.71 11.73 12.34
CA ILE A 80 31.06 12.22 12.13
C ILE A 80 30.98 13.52 11.34
N LYS A 81 31.51 14.60 11.94
CA LYS A 81 31.54 15.96 11.37
C LYS A 81 32.92 16.28 10.78
N GLY A 82 33.45 15.38 9.95
CA GLY A 82 34.79 15.52 9.38
C GLY A 82 34.88 16.50 8.20
N ASN A 83 33.74 16.90 7.62
CA ASN A 83 33.67 17.78 6.45
C ASN A 83 32.74 18.97 6.78
N PRO A 84 33.08 20.23 6.39
CA PRO A 84 32.26 21.40 6.69
C PRO A 84 30.85 21.38 6.06
N ASP A 85 30.68 20.66 4.94
CA ASP A 85 29.43 20.65 4.16
C ASP A 85 28.62 19.37 4.33
N ARG A 86 29.25 18.29 4.80
CA ARG A 86 28.63 16.97 4.91
C ARG A 86 28.84 16.34 6.28
N TYR A 87 27.80 15.68 6.74
CA TYR A 87 27.85 14.82 7.91
C TYR A 87 27.74 13.37 7.50
N THR A 88 28.52 12.53 8.17
CA THR A 88 28.51 11.09 7.96
C THR A 88 27.81 10.41 9.11
N HIS A 89 26.73 9.71 8.80
CA HIS A 89 25.85 9.04 9.74
C HIS A 89 26.16 7.54 9.78
N LEU A 90 26.38 7.00 10.98
CA LEU A 90 26.66 5.58 11.19
C LEU A 90 25.43 4.85 11.71
N PHE A 91 25.10 3.73 11.06
CA PHE A 91 23.99 2.84 11.39
C PHE A 91 24.48 1.41 11.57
N TYR A 92 23.81 0.69 12.47
CA TYR A 92 24.07 -0.72 12.73
C TYR A 92 22.76 -1.45 13.01
N GLU A 93 22.62 -2.62 12.40
CA GLU A 93 21.54 -3.56 12.63
C GLU A 93 22.11 -4.94 12.95
N THR A 94 21.69 -5.49 14.09
CA THR A 94 22.04 -6.84 14.55
C THR A 94 21.02 -7.89 14.15
N ASN A 95 19.80 -7.49 13.86
CA ASN A 95 18.71 -8.40 13.54
C ASN A 95 18.74 -8.72 12.03
N PRO A 96 18.83 -9.99 11.62
CA PRO A 96 18.86 -10.35 10.21
C PRO A 96 17.59 -9.91 9.48
N MET A 97 17.76 -9.21 8.35
CA MET A 97 16.65 -8.75 7.51
C MET A 97 16.88 -9.06 6.03
N PRO A 98 15.81 -9.24 5.25
CA PRO A 98 15.92 -9.41 3.80
C PRO A 98 16.32 -8.09 3.12
N SER A 99 16.88 -8.18 1.91
CA SER A 99 17.36 -7.03 1.11
C SER A 99 16.30 -5.95 0.89
N TYR A 100 15.04 -6.35 0.69
CA TYR A 100 13.92 -5.41 0.48
C TYR A 100 13.65 -4.50 1.69
N ALA A 101 14.08 -4.89 2.90
CA ALA A 101 13.81 -4.15 4.13
C ALA A 101 14.85 -3.03 4.40
N ILE A 102 15.94 -2.96 3.63
CA ILE A 102 16.99 -1.94 3.81
C ILE A 102 16.59 -0.67 3.08
N ILE A 103 15.64 0.06 3.65
CA ILE A 103 15.15 1.31 3.08
C ILE A 103 15.97 2.48 3.64
N ILE A 104 16.54 3.30 2.75
CA ILE A 104 17.23 4.55 3.08
C ILE A 104 16.27 5.70 2.80
N VAL A 105 16.07 6.54 3.81
CA VAL A 105 15.37 7.83 3.71
C VAL A 105 16.38 8.93 3.96
N ALA A 106 16.45 9.92 3.07
CA ALA A 106 17.26 11.11 3.29
C ALA A 106 16.51 12.38 2.86
N GLY A 107 16.23 13.27 3.79
CA GLY A 107 15.52 14.52 3.52
C GLY A 107 15.59 15.52 4.66
N LEU A 108 14.98 16.69 4.46
CA LEU A 108 14.76 17.64 5.55
C LEU A 108 13.55 17.19 6.37
N LEU A 109 13.79 16.32 7.36
CA LEU A 109 12.73 15.73 8.18
C LEU A 109 12.77 16.25 9.61
N ARG A 110 11.63 16.65 10.14
CA ARG A 110 11.45 16.86 11.57
C ARG A 110 11.30 15.53 12.30
N LEU A 111 11.68 15.55 13.57
CA LEU A 111 11.64 14.40 14.46
C LEU A 111 10.79 14.76 15.68
N HIS A 112 9.79 13.93 15.99
CA HIS A 112 9.07 13.96 17.26
C HIS A 112 9.28 12.63 17.98
N ASN A 113 9.60 12.67 19.27
CA ASN A 113 9.65 11.47 20.10
C ASN A 113 8.36 11.39 20.92
N PHE A 114 7.60 10.31 20.75
CA PHE A 114 6.40 10.08 21.54
C PHE A 114 6.80 9.67 22.96
N ASN A 115 6.53 10.56 23.93
CA ASN A 115 6.88 10.44 25.35
C ASN A 115 8.38 10.31 25.67
N ARG A 116 8.69 10.36 26.98
CA ARG A 116 10.06 10.24 27.50
C ARG A 116 10.72 8.89 27.19
N SER A 117 9.94 7.84 26.94
CA SER A 117 10.43 6.49 26.65
C SER A 117 11.01 6.32 25.24
N LYS A 118 10.79 7.26 24.31
CA LYS A 118 11.33 7.24 22.92
C LYS A 118 11.06 5.93 22.15
N ILE A 119 10.00 5.21 22.51
CA ILE A 119 9.67 3.92 21.87
C ILE A 119 9.11 4.17 20.46
N VAL A 120 8.35 5.25 20.26
CA VAL A 120 7.79 5.59 18.94
C VAL A 120 8.29 6.95 18.51
N THR A 121 8.83 7.06 17.30
CA THR A 121 9.35 8.30 16.74
C THR A 121 8.71 8.61 15.40
N LEU A 122 8.38 9.89 15.19
CA LEU A 122 7.73 10.38 13.99
C LEU A 122 8.69 11.22 13.17
N TRP A 123 8.76 10.91 11.89
CA TRP A 123 9.56 11.59 10.89
C TRP A 123 8.64 12.12 9.79
N ALA A 124 8.62 13.43 9.60
CA ALA A 124 7.82 14.07 8.57
C ALA A 124 8.46 15.39 8.13
N GLU A 125 8.14 15.82 6.91
CA GLU A 125 8.37 17.20 6.47
C GLU A 125 7.53 18.19 7.30
N GLU A 126 7.96 19.45 7.39
CA GLU A 126 7.34 20.48 8.24
C GLU A 126 5.84 20.60 7.95
N LYS A 127 5.47 20.65 6.67
CA LYS A 127 4.09 20.83 6.19
C LYS A 127 3.09 19.84 6.80
N HIS A 128 3.51 18.60 7.04
CA HIS A 128 2.62 17.55 7.56
C HIS A 128 2.92 17.20 9.02
N PHE A 129 3.88 17.84 9.67
CA PHE A 129 4.39 17.43 10.98
C PHE A 129 3.30 17.45 12.06
N GLU A 130 2.57 18.55 12.22
CA GLU A 130 1.51 18.69 13.22
C GLU A 130 0.36 17.71 12.98
N GLN A 131 -0.09 17.59 11.73
CA GLN A 131 -1.15 16.66 11.33
C GLN A 131 -0.77 15.21 11.62
N SER A 132 0.51 14.86 11.40
CA SER A 132 1.04 13.52 11.61
C SER A 132 1.07 13.11 13.09
N THR A 133 1.02 14.04 14.04
CA THR A 133 0.99 13.69 15.46
C THR A 133 -0.27 12.92 15.86
N ARG A 134 -1.37 13.10 15.11
CA ARG A 134 -2.67 12.44 15.34
C ARG A 134 -2.57 10.91 15.31
N VAL A 135 -1.66 10.35 14.50
CA VAL A 135 -1.53 8.89 14.37
C VAL A 135 -0.69 8.25 15.47
N LEU A 136 0.06 9.03 16.25
CA LEU A 136 1.03 8.50 17.21
C LEU A 136 0.38 7.69 18.34
N ASN A 137 -0.72 8.20 18.90
CA ASN A 137 -1.47 7.51 19.95
C ASN A 137 -1.96 6.15 19.46
N PHE A 138 -2.52 6.12 18.25
CA PHE A 138 -2.98 4.88 17.64
C PHE A 138 -1.82 3.92 17.36
N CYS A 139 -0.71 4.40 16.80
CA CYS A 139 0.45 3.56 16.52
C CYS A 139 1.00 2.91 17.78
N LYS A 140 1.11 3.66 18.89
CA LYS A 140 1.56 3.12 20.17
C LYS A 140 0.64 2.01 20.65
N HIS A 141 -0.66 2.26 20.64
CA HIS A 141 -1.67 1.28 21.04
C HIS A 141 -1.60 0.01 20.17
N ALA A 142 -1.54 0.18 18.85
CA ALA A 142 -1.43 -0.92 17.89
C ALA A 142 -0.16 -1.76 18.09
N ILE A 143 0.98 -1.13 18.38
CA ILE A 143 2.24 -1.82 18.70
C ILE A 143 2.10 -2.63 20.00
N ASP A 144 1.46 -2.07 21.02
CA ASP A 144 1.27 -2.77 22.31
C ASP A 144 0.40 -4.01 22.16
N ILE A 145 -0.70 -3.91 21.41
CA ILE A 145 -1.56 -5.05 21.12
C ILE A 145 -0.80 -6.09 20.29
N ALA A 146 -0.06 -5.66 19.27
CA ALA A 146 0.71 -6.57 18.42
C ALA A 146 1.83 -7.29 19.20
N ASN A 147 2.50 -6.59 20.12
CA ASN A 147 3.47 -7.17 21.05
C ASN A 147 2.83 -8.29 21.88
N GLU A 148 1.64 -8.04 22.43
CA GLU A 148 0.91 -9.01 23.23
C GLU A 148 0.43 -10.20 22.39
N LEU A 149 -0.12 -9.94 21.20
CA LEU A 149 -0.72 -10.95 20.32
C LEU A 149 0.33 -11.87 19.70
N CYS A 150 1.40 -11.32 19.13
CA CYS A 150 2.39 -12.07 18.37
C CYS A 150 3.50 -12.65 19.23
N GLY A 151 3.71 -12.13 20.44
CA GLY A 151 4.95 -12.37 21.18
C GLY A 151 6.15 -11.69 20.50
N PHE A 152 7.32 -11.73 21.15
CA PHE A 152 8.50 -10.92 20.80
C PHE A 152 8.22 -9.42 20.75
N PRO A 153 8.11 -8.78 21.93
CA PRO A 153 7.84 -7.36 21.96
C PRO A 153 8.96 -6.58 21.29
N ILE A 154 8.60 -5.57 20.51
CA ILE A 154 9.54 -4.56 20.03
C ILE A 154 9.88 -3.66 21.21
N GLN A 155 11.08 -3.85 21.76
CA GLN A 155 11.61 -3.05 22.87
C GLN A 155 12.49 -1.89 22.39
N GLU A 156 12.78 -1.86 21.10
CA GLU A 156 13.61 -0.86 20.45
C GLU A 156 12.76 0.31 19.93
N GLU A 157 13.43 1.36 19.44
CA GLU A 157 12.78 2.49 18.78
C GLU A 157 12.03 2.04 17.52
N TYR A 158 10.78 2.47 17.40
CA TYR A 158 9.88 2.22 16.28
C TYR A 158 9.56 3.51 15.54
N ASN A 159 9.90 3.58 14.27
CA ASN A 159 9.83 4.80 13.48
C ASN A 159 8.57 4.83 12.61
N ILE A 160 7.91 5.97 12.54
CA ILE A 160 6.82 6.25 11.62
C ILE A 160 7.32 7.35 10.69
N CYS A 161 7.43 7.06 9.40
CA CYS A 161 7.86 8.03 8.41
C CYS A 161 6.68 8.41 7.52
N VAL A 162 6.28 9.68 7.58
CA VAL A 162 5.29 10.26 6.69
C VAL A 162 5.99 10.73 5.42
N LEU A 163 5.54 10.19 4.29
CA LEU A 163 6.11 10.41 2.98
C LEU A 163 5.30 11.46 2.18
N PRO A 164 5.97 12.19 1.27
CA PRO A 164 5.30 13.02 0.26
C PRO A 164 4.21 12.28 -0.52
N SER A 165 3.16 13.00 -0.93
CA SER A 165 1.98 12.44 -1.60
C SER A 165 2.23 11.90 -3.01
N ASN A 166 3.35 12.25 -3.63
CA ASN A 166 3.74 11.77 -4.96
C ASN A 166 4.55 10.47 -4.90
N ILE A 167 4.90 9.97 -3.71
CA ILE A 167 5.57 8.69 -3.54
C ILE A 167 4.51 7.58 -3.51
N PRO A 168 4.62 6.56 -4.39
CA PRO A 168 3.77 5.37 -4.33
C PRO A 168 3.85 4.67 -2.98
N GLU A 169 2.78 3.97 -2.60
CA GLU A 169 2.75 3.27 -1.34
C GLU A 169 3.85 2.21 -1.24
N ILE A 170 4.65 2.27 -0.17
CA ILE A 170 5.58 1.20 0.18
C ILE A 170 4.75 0.04 0.72
N GLU A 171 4.83 -1.10 0.05
CA GLU A 171 4.02 -2.28 0.25
C GLU A 171 4.58 -3.20 1.34
N LEU A 172 5.92 -3.28 1.43
CA LEU A 172 6.67 -4.08 2.41
C LEU A 172 7.39 -3.15 3.39
N GLN A 173 7.00 -3.21 4.66
CA GLN A 173 7.56 -2.37 5.71
C GLN A 173 8.87 -2.93 6.29
N CYS A 174 9.61 -2.09 7.01
CA CYS A 174 10.73 -2.53 7.84
C CYS A 174 10.20 -2.98 9.21
N ARG A 175 10.96 -3.83 9.91
CA ARG A 175 10.55 -4.34 11.23
C ARG A 175 10.33 -3.24 12.29
N THR A 176 11.14 -2.19 12.27
CA THR A 176 11.06 -1.08 13.23
C THR A 176 10.76 0.24 12.55
N MET A 177 10.18 0.20 11.35
CA MET A 177 9.79 1.40 10.61
C MET A 177 8.67 1.16 9.61
N ILE A 178 7.65 2.01 9.67
CA ILE A 178 6.54 2.03 8.70
C ILE A 178 6.52 3.34 7.92
N PHE A 179 6.01 3.25 6.69
CA PHE A 179 5.86 4.38 5.77
C PHE A 179 4.39 4.70 5.55
N VAL A 180 4.02 5.94 5.82
CA VAL A 180 2.64 6.45 5.74
C VAL A 180 2.59 7.56 4.68
N SER A 181 1.69 7.46 3.70
CA SER A 181 1.48 8.57 2.76
C SER A 181 0.87 9.78 3.47
N SER A 182 1.32 10.99 3.17
CA SER A 182 0.68 12.20 3.70
C SER A 182 -0.79 12.32 3.29
N THR A 183 -1.20 11.74 2.15
CA THR A 183 -2.61 11.73 1.72
C THR A 183 -3.51 10.96 2.68
N LEU A 184 -2.96 9.99 3.43
CA LEU A 184 -3.74 9.19 4.39
C LEU A 184 -4.15 10.01 5.62
N LEU A 185 -3.44 11.09 5.92
CA LEU A 185 -3.64 11.88 7.14
C LEU A 185 -4.92 12.75 7.11
N ASP A 186 -5.50 12.94 5.92
CA ASP A 186 -6.76 13.66 5.68
C ASP A 186 -7.94 12.72 5.41
N GLU A 187 -7.71 11.40 5.45
CA GLU A 187 -8.76 10.40 5.23
C GLU A 187 -9.59 10.13 6.49
N ASP A 188 -10.66 9.35 6.29
CA ASP A 188 -11.49 8.86 7.38
C ASP A 188 -10.63 8.14 8.46
N PRO A 189 -10.85 8.42 9.75
CA PRO A 189 -10.05 7.83 10.83
C PRO A 189 -10.03 6.30 10.83
N VAL A 190 -11.14 5.64 10.52
CA VAL A 190 -11.20 4.16 10.50
C VAL A 190 -10.38 3.62 9.32
N PHE A 191 -10.49 4.26 8.15
CA PHE A 191 -9.68 3.90 6.98
C PHE A 191 -8.18 4.10 7.24
N MET A 192 -7.82 5.22 7.87
CA MET A 192 -6.45 5.54 8.27
C MET A 192 -5.92 4.51 9.28
N TYR A 193 -6.64 4.26 10.38
CA TYR A 193 -6.24 3.30 11.41
C TYR A 193 -6.11 1.88 10.87
N ASN A 194 -7.04 1.44 10.01
CA ASN A 194 -6.95 0.12 9.39
C ASN A 194 -5.68 -0.03 8.53
N THR A 195 -5.37 1.00 7.73
CA THR A 195 -4.16 1.00 6.88
C THR A 195 -2.88 1.02 7.72
N ILE A 196 -2.83 1.82 8.79
CA ILE A 196 -1.68 1.88 9.69
C ILE A 196 -1.52 0.56 10.47
N ALA A 197 -2.60 -0.05 10.95
CA ALA A 197 -2.55 -1.36 11.62
C ALA A 197 -1.98 -2.45 10.70
N ARG A 198 -2.38 -2.49 9.42
CA ARG A 198 -1.82 -3.42 8.42
C ARG A 198 -0.31 -3.23 8.24
N LYS A 199 0.16 -1.98 8.25
CA LYS A 199 1.60 -1.66 8.16
C LYS A 199 2.35 -2.06 9.44
N ILE A 200 1.78 -1.82 10.62
CA ILE A 200 2.38 -2.22 11.90
C ILE A 200 2.46 -3.74 12.02
N ALA A 201 1.42 -4.47 11.59
CA ALA A 201 1.40 -5.92 11.60
C ALA A 201 2.56 -6.55 10.80
N GLN A 202 3.01 -5.88 9.73
CA GLN A 202 4.14 -6.35 8.92
C GLN A 202 5.48 -6.37 9.68
N SER A 203 5.58 -5.65 10.81
CA SER A 203 6.75 -5.71 11.68
C SER A 203 6.99 -7.11 12.25
N TRP A 204 5.92 -7.90 12.40
CA TRP A 204 5.98 -9.33 12.71
C TRP A 204 5.91 -10.17 11.45
N ALA A 205 4.81 -10.02 10.69
CA ALA A 205 4.59 -10.75 9.45
C ALA A 205 5.27 -10.06 8.26
N GLY A 206 6.56 -10.33 8.09
CA GLY A 206 7.45 -9.74 7.08
C GLY A 206 8.78 -9.31 7.68
N GLY A 207 8.72 -8.59 8.80
CA GLY A 207 9.90 -8.12 9.54
C GLY A 207 10.54 -9.21 10.39
N LEU A 208 9.75 -9.91 11.22
CA LEU A 208 10.23 -10.98 12.08
C LEU A 208 10.30 -12.31 11.31
N VAL A 209 9.17 -12.76 10.78
CA VAL A 209 9.04 -13.95 9.93
C VAL A 209 8.77 -13.49 8.51
N THR A 210 9.57 -13.91 7.53
CA THR A 210 9.37 -13.50 6.13
C THR A 210 9.11 -14.70 5.23
N CYS A 211 8.67 -14.46 3.99
CA CYS A 211 8.48 -15.51 2.99
C CYS A 211 9.84 -15.90 2.35
N LYS A 212 10.03 -17.18 2.07
CA LYS A 212 11.22 -17.72 1.36
C LYS A 212 11.39 -17.12 -0.03
N ASN A 213 10.29 -16.93 -0.74
CA ASN A 213 10.23 -16.20 -2.01
C ASN A 213 8.82 -15.58 -2.15
N PHE A 214 8.63 -14.70 -3.14
CA PHE A 214 7.38 -13.96 -3.27
C PHE A 214 6.17 -14.77 -3.76
N GLN A 215 6.33 -16.03 -4.16
CA GLN A 215 5.17 -16.92 -4.37
C GLN A 215 4.43 -17.16 -3.03
N HIS A 216 5.16 -17.09 -1.92
CA HIS A 216 4.62 -17.22 -0.57
C HIS A 216 4.32 -15.85 0.08
N LEU A 217 4.17 -14.78 -0.70
CA LEU A 217 3.93 -13.42 -0.18
C LEU A 217 2.67 -13.33 0.70
N TRP A 218 1.71 -14.23 0.52
CA TRP A 218 0.53 -14.32 1.38
C TRP A 218 0.89 -14.57 2.87
N LEU A 219 2.03 -15.22 3.17
CA LEU A 219 2.50 -15.41 4.55
C LEU A 219 2.86 -14.09 5.23
N ILE A 220 3.23 -13.06 4.46
CA ILE A 220 3.44 -11.71 4.95
C ILE A 220 2.09 -11.00 5.00
N LYS A 221 1.41 -10.88 3.86
CA LYS A 221 0.26 -9.98 3.71
C LYS A 221 -1.00 -10.54 4.37
N GLY A 222 -1.29 -11.83 4.23
CA GLY A 222 -2.44 -12.50 4.85
C GLY A 222 -2.36 -12.50 6.37
N PHE A 223 -1.19 -12.83 6.95
CA PHE A 223 -0.96 -12.69 8.39
C PHE A 223 -1.03 -11.23 8.84
N SER A 224 -0.53 -10.29 8.03
CA SER A 224 -0.63 -8.86 8.36
C SER A 224 -2.07 -8.38 8.41
N ILE A 225 -2.93 -8.82 7.48
CA ILE A 225 -4.37 -8.53 7.52
C ILE A 225 -4.98 -9.15 8.78
N PHE A 226 -4.66 -10.42 9.09
CA PHE A 226 -5.16 -11.11 10.28
C PHE A 226 -4.79 -10.37 11.58
N ILE A 227 -3.50 -10.10 11.79
CA ILE A 227 -3.00 -9.36 12.96
C ILE A 227 -3.63 -7.97 13.04
N SER A 228 -3.73 -7.26 11.91
CA SER A 228 -4.34 -5.93 11.89
C SER A 228 -5.84 -5.94 12.26
N SER A 229 -6.55 -7.01 11.87
CA SER A 229 -7.96 -7.20 12.24
C SER A 229 -8.10 -7.35 13.75
N GLU A 230 -7.22 -8.12 14.39
CA GLU A 230 -7.23 -8.29 15.85
C GLU A 230 -6.88 -6.98 16.58
N ILE A 231 -5.89 -6.22 16.09
CA ILE A 231 -5.53 -4.89 16.64
C ILE A 231 -6.74 -3.95 16.64
N LEU A 232 -7.52 -3.97 15.56
CA LEU A 232 -8.66 -3.06 15.43
C LEU A 232 -9.86 -3.57 16.24
N GLN A 233 -10.06 -4.89 16.32
CA GLN A 233 -11.08 -5.49 17.19
C GLN A 233 -10.87 -5.16 18.68
N SER A 234 -9.63 -4.97 19.15
CA SER A 234 -9.40 -4.51 20.53
C SER A 234 -9.70 -3.03 20.76
N LYS A 235 -9.80 -2.22 19.69
CA LYS A 235 -10.11 -0.79 19.77
C LYS A 235 -11.61 -0.51 19.74
N TYR A 236 -12.36 -1.29 18.96
CA TYR A 236 -13.79 -1.10 18.72
C TYR A 236 -14.60 -2.20 19.40
N LEU A 237 -15.84 -1.90 19.79
CA LEU A 237 -16.74 -2.92 20.32
C LEU A 237 -17.16 -3.89 19.19
N PRO A 238 -17.41 -5.17 19.50
CA PRO A 238 -18.01 -6.11 18.54
C PRO A 238 -19.28 -5.53 17.90
N GLU A 239 -19.53 -5.90 16.64
CA GLU A 239 -20.76 -5.54 15.89
C GLU A 239 -20.96 -4.04 15.62
N THR A 240 -19.92 -3.23 15.79
CA THR A 240 -19.90 -1.83 15.36
C THR A 240 -19.81 -1.68 13.83
N ASP A 241 -20.22 -0.52 13.34
CA ASP A 241 -20.11 -0.17 11.91
C ASP A 241 -18.65 -0.19 11.45
N GLU A 242 -17.69 0.19 12.31
CA GLU A 242 -16.27 0.14 12.03
C GLU A 242 -15.75 -1.29 11.82
N ILE A 243 -16.12 -2.24 12.69
CA ILE A 243 -15.74 -3.66 12.51
C ILE A 243 -16.35 -4.23 11.23
N THR A 244 -17.60 -3.90 10.98
CA THR A 244 -18.30 -4.33 9.78
C THR A 244 -17.64 -3.77 8.52
N PHE A 245 -17.23 -2.51 8.55
CA PHE A 245 -16.46 -1.88 7.48
C PHE A 245 -15.13 -2.58 7.22
N MET A 246 -14.37 -2.90 8.26
CA MET A 246 -13.07 -3.55 8.09
C MET A 246 -13.21 -4.91 7.39
N ARG A 247 -14.22 -5.69 7.77
CA ARG A 247 -14.55 -6.95 7.09
C ARG A 247 -14.96 -6.74 5.63
N ARG A 248 -15.79 -5.72 5.35
CA ARG A 248 -16.18 -5.34 3.99
C ARG A 248 -15.00 -4.89 3.15
N ARG A 249 -14.09 -4.09 3.69
CA ARG A 249 -12.90 -3.60 2.98
C ARG A 249 -12.06 -4.77 2.47
N ILE A 250 -11.78 -5.76 3.32
CA ILE A 250 -11.04 -6.97 2.92
C ILE A 250 -11.76 -7.68 1.76
N PHE A 251 -13.09 -7.79 1.85
CA PHE A 251 -13.89 -8.37 0.78
C PHE A 251 -13.86 -7.55 -0.52
N THR A 252 -13.96 -6.22 -0.43
CA THR A 252 -13.89 -5.30 -1.57
C THR A 252 -12.51 -5.32 -2.24
N ASP A 253 -11.43 -5.35 -1.46
CA ASP A 253 -10.06 -5.48 -1.99
C ASP A 253 -9.91 -6.77 -2.81
N LEU A 254 -10.44 -7.89 -2.29
CA LEU A 254 -10.49 -9.17 -3.01
C LEU A 254 -11.35 -9.08 -4.28
N SER A 255 -12.55 -8.47 -4.19
CA SER A 255 -13.47 -8.35 -5.32
C SER A 255 -12.88 -7.56 -6.48
N VAL A 256 -12.18 -6.46 -6.16
CA VAL A 256 -11.50 -5.61 -7.13
C VAL A 256 -10.34 -6.36 -7.77
N LYS A 257 -9.50 -7.06 -6.99
CA LYS A 257 -8.41 -7.88 -7.53
C LYS A 257 -8.93 -8.95 -8.49
N MET A 258 -9.97 -9.69 -8.10
CA MET A 258 -10.58 -10.74 -8.93
C MET A 258 -11.13 -10.18 -10.25
N ARG A 259 -11.77 -9.00 -10.23
CA ARG A 259 -12.33 -8.38 -11.44
C ARG A 259 -11.28 -7.77 -12.35
N LEU A 260 -10.23 -7.15 -11.80
CA LEU A 260 -9.19 -6.48 -12.59
C LEU A 260 -8.22 -7.47 -13.23
N TYR A 261 -7.90 -8.57 -12.56
CA TYR A 261 -6.86 -9.51 -12.98
C TYR A 261 -7.40 -10.86 -13.45
N GLY A 262 -8.73 -11.04 -13.46
CA GLY A 262 -9.40 -12.26 -13.89
C GLY A 262 -9.55 -13.29 -12.77
N VAL A 263 -10.62 -14.09 -12.87
CA VAL A 263 -10.97 -15.18 -11.94
C VAL A 263 -10.30 -16.51 -12.35
N ASP A 264 -9.60 -16.53 -13.48
CA ASP A 264 -9.06 -17.76 -14.03
C ASP A 264 -8.07 -18.40 -13.07
N SER A 265 -8.40 -19.64 -12.70
CA SER A 265 -7.75 -20.74 -11.94
C SER A 265 -6.28 -20.69 -11.46
N GLN A 266 -5.51 -19.65 -11.76
CA GLN A 266 -4.13 -19.42 -11.34
C GLN A 266 -3.99 -18.56 -10.08
N GLN A 267 -5.06 -17.93 -9.57
CA GLN A 267 -5.05 -17.26 -8.26
C GLN A 267 -5.06 -18.28 -7.11
N LYS A 268 -4.08 -19.16 -7.10
CA LYS A 268 -3.74 -20.01 -5.97
C LYS A 268 -3.17 -19.12 -4.87
N LEU A 269 -3.32 -19.56 -3.63
CA LEU A 269 -2.69 -18.88 -2.49
C LEU A 269 -1.16 -18.79 -2.67
N VAL A 270 -0.58 -19.80 -3.33
CA VAL A 270 0.82 -19.82 -3.78
C VAL A 270 0.82 -19.90 -5.32
N PRO A 271 0.85 -18.74 -6.03
CA PRO A 271 0.87 -18.72 -7.48
C PRO A 271 2.28 -18.96 -8.04
N SER A 272 2.36 -19.38 -9.31
CA SER A 272 3.62 -19.30 -10.05
C SER A 272 3.88 -17.86 -10.46
N LEU A 273 5.10 -17.38 -10.22
CA LEU A 273 5.54 -16.02 -10.57
C LEU A 273 6.56 -16.01 -11.71
N THR A 274 6.63 -17.08 -12.51
CA THR A 274 7.46 -17.11 -13.71
C THR A 274 7.06 -15.99 -14.66
N ASP A 275 8.04 -15.23 -15.16
CA ASP A 275 7.87 -14.10 -16.09
C ASP A 275 7.00 -12.93 -15.58
N ILE A 276 6.73 -12.85 -14.26
CA ILE A 276 6.02 -11.72 -13.66
C ILE A 276 7.02 -10.63 -13.24
N LEU A 277 6.80 -9.42 -13.74
CA LEU A 277 7.58 -8.24 -13.34
C LEU A 277 7.44 -7.95 -11.84
N PRO A 278 8.50 -7.51 -11.14
CA PRO A 278 8.44 -7.23 -9.70
C PRO A 278 7.27 -6.32 -9.29
N LYS A 279 6.97 -5.28 -10.08
CA LYS A 279 5.86 -4.35 -9.83
C LYS A 279 4.46 -4.96 -9.87
N ASN A 280 4.32 -6.17 -10.43
CA ASN A 280 3.04 -6.86 -10.58
C ASN A 280 2.90 -8.04 -9.60
N ILE A 281 3.91 -8.37 -8.80
CA ILE A 281 3.88 -9.50 -7.87
C ILE A 281 2.69 -9.42 -6.90
N SER A 282 2.46 -8.25 -6.29
CA SER A 282 1.34 -8.05 -5.35
C SER A 282 -0.04 -8.17 -5.98
N LYS A 283 -0.14 -8.02 -7.31
CA LYS A 283 -1.38 -8.20 -8.06
C LYS A 283 -1.71 -9.68 -8.27
N SER A 284 -0.68 -10.53 -8.32
CA SER A 284 -0.81 -11.97 -8.57
C SER A 284 -1.09 -12.79 -7.32
N VAL A 285 -0.75 -12.26 -6.14
CA VAL A 285 -0.91 -12.98 -4.86
C VAL A 285 -2.18 -12.50 -4.14
N PRO A 286 -3.14 -13.40 -3.85
CA PRO A 286 -4.40 -13.03 -3.23
C PRO A 286 -4.28 -12.96 -1.69
N ASP A 287 -3.71 -11.87 -1.18
CA ASP A 287 -3.48 -11.62 0.26
C ASP A 287 -4.74 -11.84 1.13
N GLU A 288 -5.89 -11.40 0.63
CA GLU A 288 -7.18 -11.46 1.31
C GLU A 288 -7.66 -12.91 1.48
N VAL A 289 -7.34 -13.80 0.52
CA VAL A 289 -7.62 -15.24 0.64
C VAL A 289 -6.80 -15.84 1.79
N GLY A 290 -5.54 -15.39 1.95
CA GLY A 290 -4.70 -15.78 3.07
C GLY A 290 -5.30 -15.40 4.42
N TYR A 291 -5.88 -14.21 4.53
CA TYR A 291 -6.63 -13.81 5.72
C TYR A 291 -7.81 -14.75 6.01
N TYR A 292 -8.66 -15.03 5.01
CA TYR A 292 -9.83 -15.89 5.22
C TYR A 292 -9.44 -17.33 5.56
N LEU A 293 -8.31 -17.83 5.06
CA LEU A 293 -7.76 -19.12 5.49
C LEU A 293 -7.39 -19.08 6.98
N LEU A 294 -6.68 -18.05 7.45
CA LEU A 294 -6.29 -17.93 8.86
C LEU A 294 -7.50 -17.76 9.78
N ASP A 295 -8.46 -16.91 9.40
CA ASP A 295 -9.70 -16.71 10.13
C ASP A 295 -10.53 -17.99 10.23
N SER A 296 -10.60 -18.73 9.13
CA SER A 296 -11.20 -20.04 9.09
C SER A 296 -10.51 -21.03 10.04
N LEU A 297 -9.18 -21.13 9.97
CA LEU A 297 -8.41 -22.04 10.82
C LEU A 297 -8.60 -21.68 12.30
N ARG A 298 -8.66 -20.39 12.64
CA ARG A 298 -9.00 -19.94 14.00
C ARG A 298 -10.31 -20.55 14.49
N ASN A 299 -11.37 -20.48 13.67
CA ASN A 299 -12.68 -21.03 14.05
C ASN A 299 -12.64 -22.56 14.21
N ASP A 300 -12.00 -23.26 13.28
CA ASP A 300 -11.96 -24.72 13.25
C ASP A 300 -11.03 -25.30 14.36
N LEU A 301 -9.99 -24.56 14.77
CA LEU A 301 -8.93 -25.04 15.67
C LEU A 301 -9.10 -24.65 17.14
N GLY A 302 -10.21 -24.03 17.52
CA GLY A 302 -10.55 -23.76 18.93
C GLY A 302 -10.69 -22.29 19.32
N GLY A 303 -10.91 -21.42 18.34
CA GLY A 303 -11.23 -20.00 18.55
C GLY A 303 -10.01 -19.11 18.80
N SER A 304 -10.27 -17.82 19.05
CA SER A 304 -9.26 -16.77 19.12
C SER A 304 -8.18 -17.01 20.15
N THR A 305 -8.52 -17.51 21.34
CA THR A 305 -7.55 -17.74 22.42
C THR A 305 -6.51 -18.81 22.04
N VAL A 306 -6.97 -19.93 21.51
CA VAL A 306 -6.08 -21.04 21.09
C VAL A 306 -5.24 -20.60 19.89
N PHE A 307 -5.85 -19.92 18.92
CA PHE A 307 -5.13 -19.46 17.73
C PHE A 307 -4.12 -18.36 18.04
N ALA A 308 -4.38 -17.48 19.02
CA ALA A 308 -3.41 -16.50 19.50
C ALA A 308 -2.18 -17.17 20.14
N GLN A 309 -2.36 -18.29 20.87
CA GLN A 309 -1.24 -19.08 21.38
C GLN A 309 -0.43 -19.71 20.25
N TYR A 310 -1.09 -20.25 19.23
CA TYR A 310 -0.42 -20.73 18.02
C TYR A 310 0.35 -19.61 17.31
N LEU A 311 -0.22 -18.41 17.18
CA LEU A 311 0.46 -17.28 16.56
C LEU A 311 1.76 -16.91 17.32
N LYS A 312 1.74 -16.94 18.66
CA LYS A 312 2.95 -16.76 19.49
C LYS A 312 3.97 -17.87 19.23
N HIS A 313 3.52 -19.11 19.14
CA HIS A 313 4.38 -20.25 18.82
C HIS A 313 5.01 -20.09 17.42
N TYR A 314 4.22 -19.79 16.40
CA TYR A 314 4.66 -19.54 15.03
C TYR A 314 5.76 -18.45 14.98
N MET A 315 5.54 -17.31 15.64
CA MET A 315 6.54 -16.23 15.69
C MET A 315 7.82 -16.63 16.42
N ARG A 316 7.73 -17.51 17.43
CA ARG A 316 8.88 -18.07 18.17
C ARG A 316 9.69 -19.01 17.32
N THR A 317 9.02 -19.95 16.67
CA THR A 317 9.65 -20.98 15.86
C THR A 317 10.40 -20.38 14.66
N PHE A 318 9.80 -19.40 13.98
CA PHE A 318 10.33 -18.83 12.74
C PHE A 318 10.99 -17.46 12.89
N CYS A 319 11.34 -17.07 14.12
CA CYS A 319 11.98 -15.79 14.42
C CYS A 319 13.24 -15.57 13.55
N TYR A 320 13.25 -14.51 12.75
CA TYR A 320 14.29 -14.17 11.77
C TYR A 320 14.55 -15.22 10.68
N GLN A 321 13.57 -16.05 10.36
CA GLN A 321 13.65 -17.03 9.28
C GLN A 321 12.82 -16.60 8.07
N SER A 322 13.10 -17.24 6.92
CA SER A 322 12.36 -17.07 5.68
C SER A 322 11.73 -18.40 5.31
N ILE A 323 10.40 -18.46 5.31
CA ILE A 323 9.65 -19.72 5.29
C ILE A 323 8.82 -19.92 4.02
N ASP A 324 8.61 -21.18 3.65
CA ASP A 324 7.63 -21.57 2.63
C ASP A 324 6.29 -22.02 3.22
N THR A 325 5.31 -22.18 2.33
CA THR A 325 3.95 -22.58 2.70
C THR A 325 3.81 -24.08 2.89
N ILE A 326 4.31 -24.86 1.92
CA ILE A 326 3.91 -26.26 1.71
C ILE A 326 5.03 -27.21 2.12
N ASP A 327 6.25 -26.99 1.63
CA ASP A 327 7.23 -28.06 1.55
C ASP A 327 7.75 -28.47 2.94
N TYR A 328 8.09 -27.50 3.81
CA TYR A 328 8.76 -27.84 5.08
C TYR A 328 8.42 -26.96 6.28
N ASP A 329 7.88 -25.76 6.08
CA ASP A 329 7.83 -24.78 7.16
C ASP A 329 6.43 -24.59 7.77
N TRP A 330 5.58 -23.73 7.17
CA TRP A 330 4.35 -23.29 7.83
C TRP A 330 3.35 -24.43 8.07
N MET A 331 3.06 -25.25 7.04
CA MET A 331 2.15 -26.37 7.17
C MET A 331 2.64 -27.39 8.19
N VAL A 332 3.92 -27.78 8.12
CA VAL A 332 4.50 -28.75 9.05
C VAL A 332 4.41 -28.26 10.49
N ASN A 333 4.70 -26.98 10.73
CA ASN A 333 4.55 -26.37 12.05
C ASN A 333 3.08 -26.36 12.53
N LEU A 334 2.14 -26.03 11.64
CA LEU A 334 0.71 -26.03 11.95
C LEU A 334 0.22 -27.43 12.35
N PHE A 335 0.57 -28.46 11.56
CA PHE A 335 0.25 -29.86 11.84
C PHE A 335 0.86 -30.34 13.15
N SER A 336 2.14 -30.02 13.39
CA SER A 336 2.83 -30.40 14.62
C SER A 336 2.22 -29.73 15.86
N TYR A 337 1.77 -28.48 15.77
CA TYR A 337 1.18 -27.78 16.90
C TYR A 337 -0.23 -28.28 17.22
N PHE A 338 -1.02 -28.61 16.18
CA PHE A 338 -2.40 -29.09 16.29
C PHE A 338 -2.50 -30.58 15.98
N ASP A 339 -1.65 -31.39 16.61
CA ASP A 339 -1.52 -32.81 16.32
C ASP A 339 -2.85 -33.58 16.49
N SER A 340 -3.65 -33.20 17.49
CA SER A 340 -4.97 -33.79 17.73
C SER A 340 -6.06 -33.39 16.71
N LYS A 341 -5.76 -32.52 15.74
CA LYS A 341 -6.73 -31.98 14.76
C LYS A 341 -6.27 -32.19 13.30
N HIS A 342 -5.42 -33.19 13.04
CA HIS A 342 -4.90 -33.47 11.69
C HIS A 342 -6.00 -33.62 10.63
N GLU A 343 -7.08 -34.36 10.90
CA GLU A 343 -8.15 -34.58 9.91
C GLU A 343 -8.83 -33.26 9.49
N ILE A 344 -9.08 -32.37 10.45
CA ILE A 344 -9.65 -31.04 10.20
C ILE A 344 -8.68 -30.22 9.34
N LEU A 345 -7.39 -30.24 9.69
CA LEU A 345 -6.36 -29.52 8.96
C LEU A 345 -6.20 -30.03 7.51
N ILE A 346 -6.13 -31.34 7.28
CA ILE A 346 -6.01 -31.93 5.94
C ILE A 346 -7.19 -31.49 5.08
N SER A 347 -8.41 -31.69 5.58
CA SER A 347 -9.65 -31.33 4.87
C SER A 347 -9.68 -29.84 4.52
N ARG A 348 -9.26 -28.99 5.46
CA ARG A 348 -9.27 -27.54 5.26
C ARG A 348 -8.18 -27.10 4.29
N LEU A 349 -6.94 -27.49 4.51
CA LEU A 349 -5.81 -27.06 3.69
C LEU A 349 -5.93 -27.55 2.24
N ASP A 350 -6.40 -28.78 2.02
CA ASP A 350 -6.67 -29.29 0.66
C ASP A 350 -7.68 -28.41 -0.09
N LYS A 351 -8.74 -28.00 0.61
CA LYS A 351 -9.76 -27.09 0.08
C LYS A 351 -9.21 -25.70 -0.28
N TRP A 352 -8.35 -25.13 0.55
CA TRP A 352 -7.86 -23.75 0.37
C TRP A 352 -6.64 -23.62 -0.55
N LEU A 353 -5.75 -24.61 -0.55
CA LEU A 353 -4.52 -24.58 -1.34
C LEU A 353 -4.71 -25.15 -2.75
N TYR A 354 -5.49 -26.23 -2.89
CA TYR A 354 -5.57 -26.99 -4.14
C TYR A 354 -6.95 -26.92 -4.80
N LYS A 355 -8.04 -26.99 -4.01
CA LYS A 355 -9.42 -27.08 -4.52
C LYS A 355 -10.22 -25.78 -4.37
N LEU A 356 -9.56 -24.64 -4.20
CA LEU A 356 -10.25 -23.38 -3.92
C LEU A 356 -11.06 -22.90 -5.13
N ASN A 357 -12.38 -22.93 -5.01
CA ASN A 357 -13.27 -22.24 -5.94
C ASN A 357 -13.54 -20.82 -5.41
N LEU A 358 -12.77 -19.85 -5.94
CA LEU A 358 -12.86 -18.43 -5.58
C LEU A 358 -14.27 -17.86 -5.78
N ALA A 359 -14.98 -18.25 -6.84
CA ALA A 359 -16.34 -17.75 -7.10
C ALA A 359 -17.35 -18.25 -6.05
N SER A 360 -17.30 -19.52 -5.66
CA SER A 360 -18.15 -20.07 -4.60
C SER A 360 -17.85 -19.44 -3.24
N MET A 361 -16.56 -19.25 -2.93
CA MET A 361 -16.13 -18.57 -1.71
C MET A 361 -16.62 -17.12 -1.69
N TYR A 362 -16.45 -16.41 -2.81
CA TYR A 362 -16.91 -15.03 -2.98
C TYR A 362 -18.41 -14.90 -2.67
N ASN A 363 -19.26 -15.77 -3.22
CA ASN A 363 -20.71 -15.71 -2.98
C ASN A 363 -21.07 -15.92 -1.50
N ARG A 364 -20.42 -16.87 -0.82
CA ARG A 364 -20.62 -17.08 0.62
C ARG A 364 -20.18 -15.85 1.43
N LEU A 365 -19.00 -15.32 1.13
CA LEU A 365 -18.48 -14.15 1.82
C LEU A 365 -19.35 -12.91 1.58
N TYR A 366 -19.83 -12.72 0.35
CA TYR A 366 -20.75 -11.65 -0.01
C TYR A 366 -22.00 -11.67 0.87
N SER A 367 -22.64 -12.84 1.03
CA SER A 367 -23.82 -12.96 1.92
C SER A 367 -23.54 -12.60 3.38
N SER A 368 -22.30 -12.79 3.86
CA SER A 368 -21.93 -12.49 5.25
C SER A 368 -21.58 -11.02 5.51
N VAL A 369 -21.25 -10.26 4.47
CA VAL A 369 -20.89 -8.84 4.59
C VAL A 369 -22.00 -7.90 4.11
N GLN A 370 -23.11 -8.47 3.61
CA GLN A 370 -24.22 -7.74 3.02
C GLN A 370 -24.92 -6.84 4.04
N ASN A 371 -25.33 -5.63 3.63
CA ASN A 371 -26.20 -4.77 4.42
C ASN A 371 -27.16 -3.92 3.57
N GLN A 372 -27.79 -2.95 4.23
CA GLN A 372 -28.68 -1.97 3.62
C GLN A 372 -28.00 -1.16 2.50
N CYS A 373 -26.68 -0.97 2.52
CA CYS A 373 -25.96 -0.33 1.41
C CYS A 373 -25.98 -1.19 0.15
N ASP A 374 -25.99 -2.51 0.23
CA ASP A 374 -26.09 -3.37 -0.96
C ASP A 374 -27.47 -3.29 -1.60
N ILE A 375 -28.53 -3.20 -0.78
CA ILE A 375 -29.89 -2.95 -1.28
C ILE A 375 -29.93 -1.62 -2.04
N LEU A 376 -29.34 -0.58 -1.46
CA LEU A 376 -29.20 0.74 -2.10
C LEU A 376 -28.40 0.64 -3.40
N ILE A 377 -27.24 -0.03 -3.42
CA ILE A 377 -26.43 -0.23 -4.63
C ILE A 377 -27.25 -0.92 -5.72
N GLN A 378 -27.97 -1.99 -5.39
CA GLN A 378 -28.81 -2.70 -6.36
C GLN A 378 -29.94 -1.81 -6.89
N GLN A 379 -30.58 -1.02 -6.03
CA GLN A 379 -31.56 -0.03 -6.45
C GLN A 379 -30.93 0.97 -7.43
N TRP A 380 -29.76 1.52 -7.13
CA TRP A 380 -29.04 2.44 -8.02
C TRP A 380 -28.62 1.82 -9.35
N ILE A 381 -28.37 0.52 -9.40
CA ILE A 381 -28.02 -0.18 -10.65
C ILE A 381 -29.26 -0.51 -11.48
N THR A 382 -30.36 -0.94 -10.86
CA THR A 382 -31.52 -1.54 -11.55
C THR A 382 -32.64 -0.56 -11.91
N THR A 383 -32.77 0.54 -11.19
CA THR A 383 -33.82 1.54 -11.50
C THR A 383 -33.52 2.28 -12.80
N ASN A 384 -34.51 2.51 -13.67
CA ASN A 384 -34.30 3.31 -14.88
C ASN A 384 -34.64 4.79 -14.69
N THR A 385 -35.44 5.12 -13.67
CA THR A 385 -35.94 6.48 -13.43
C THR A 385 -35.03 7.24 -12.45
N THR A 386 -34.84 8.54 -12.71
CA THR A 386 -34.19 9.49 -11.79
C THR A 386 -35.09 9.90 -10.63
N ASP A 387 -36.40 9.68 -10.75
CA ASP A 387 -37.40 10.38 -9.93
C ASP A 387 -37.80 9.62 -8.65
N ASN A 388 -37.27 8.42 -8.43
CA ASN A 388 -37.60 7.56 -7.29
C ASN A 388 -36.45 7.35 -6.28
N PHE A 389 -35.40 8.18 -6.31
CA PHE A 389 -34.35 8.10 -5.29
C PHE A 389 -34.76 8.91 -4.06
N SER A 390 -34.99 8.24 -2.93
CA SER A 390 -35.04 8.94 -1.65
C SER A 390 -33.63 9.46 -1.35
N SER A 391 -33.39 10.75 -1.65
CA SER A 391 -32.14 11.45 -1.31
C SER A 391 -31.85 11.31 0.18
N VAL A 392 -32.87 11.39 1.01
CA VAL A 392 -32.78 11.28 2.48
C VAL A 392 -32.27 9.91 2.93
N LEU A 393 -32.81 8.80 2.43
CA LEU A 393 -32.31 7.46 2.80
C LEU A 393 -30.87 7.22 2.28
N THR A 394 -30.56 7.77 1.11
CA THR A 394 -29.21 7.69 0.53
C THR A 394 -28.21 8.49 1.37
N GLU A 395 -28.58 9.71 1.80
CA GLU A 395 -27.78 10.56 2.66
C GLU A 395 -27.57 9.96 4.06
N ILE A 396 -28.60 9.32 4.63
CA ILE A 396 -28.50 8.64 5.93
C ILE A 396 -27.56 7.44 5.85
N LEU A 397 -27.76 6.54 4.88
CA LEU A 397 -26.95 5.32 4.75
C LEU A 397 -25.50 5.63 4.35
N LEU A 398 -25.28 6.71 3.60
CA LEU A 398 -23.98 7.12 3.08
C LEU A 398 -23.43 8.35 3.82
N CYS A 399 -23.87 8.60 5.04
CA CYS A 399 -23.35 9.69 5.88
C CYS A 399 -21.84 9.51 6.14
N GLU A 400 -21.45 8.28 6.50
CA GLU A 400 -20.06 7.91 6.76
C GLU A 400 -19.24 7.74 5.48
N ASN A 401 -18.02 8.28 5.47
CA ASN A 401 -17.10 8.20 4.34
C ASN A 401 -16.79 6.76 3.91
N ILE A 402 -16.75 5.87 4.90
CA ILE A 402 -16.66 4.43 4.78
C ILE A 402 -17.74 3.84 3.84
N ASN A 403 -19.01 4.15 4.10
CA ASN A 403 -20.12 3.62 3.31
C ASN A 403 -20.14 4.25 1.92
N LYS A 404 -19.73 5.52 1.79
CA LYS A 404 -19.53 6.17 0.48
C LYS A 404 -18.48 5.43 -0.35
N MET A 405 -17.31 5.13 0.23
CA MET A 405 -16.25 4.40 -0.48
C MET A 405 -16.71 3.01 -0.94
N TYR A 406 -17.43 2.28 -0.07
CA TYR A 406 -18.02 0.99 -0.42
C TYR A 406 -19.00 1.13 -1.59
N PHE A 407 -19.98 2.03 -1.47
CA PHE A 407 -20.97 2.33 -2.49
C PHE A 407 -20.33 2.65 -3.86
N LEU A 408 -19.37 3.57 -3.88
CA LEU A 408 -18.70 4.01 -5.11
C LEU A 408 -17.87 2.90 -5.76
N ASN A 409 -17.15 2.10 -4.98
CA ASN A 409 -16.38 0.96 -5.50
C ASN A 409 -17.27 -0.06 -6.19
N TYR A 410 -18.43 -0.38 -5.60
CA TYR A 410 -19.37 -1.32 -6.20
C TYR A 410 -20.03 -0.79 -7.45
N LEU A 411 -20.47 0.48 -7.44
CA LEU A 411 -21.00 1.11 -8.64
C LEU A 411 -19.94 1.15 -9.76
N TYR A 412 -18.70 1.50 -9.43
CA TYR A 412 -17.60 1.48 -10.40
C TYR A 412 -17.34 0.07 -10.91
N ALA A 413 -17.43 -0.96 -10.06
CA ALA A 413 -17.18 -2.34 -10.46
C ALA A 413 -18.35 -2.96 -11.27
N SER A 414 -19.55 -2.36 -11.23
CA SER A 414 -20.74 -2.86 -11.92
C SER A 414 -20.57 -2.85 -13.44
N PRO A 415 -20.92 -3.93 -14.16
CA PRO A 415 -20.85 -3.96 -15.63
C PRO A 415 -21.87 -3.00 -16.28
N ILE A 416 -22.91 -2.59 -15.55
CA ILE A 416 -23.97 -1.72 -16.04
C ILE A 416 -23.50 -0.26 -15.97
N ALA A 417 -23.58 0.44 -17.10
CA ALA A 417 -23.30 1.87 -17.15
C ALA A 417 -24.47 2.68 -16.56
N LEU A 418 -24.17 3.60 -15.64
CA LEU A 418 -25.12 4.51 -15.03
C LEU A 418 -25.41 5.71 -15.95
N PRO A 419 -26.68 6.07 -16.16
CA PRO A 419 -27.04 7.29 -16.90
C PRO A 419 -26.48 8.55 -16.23
N ILE A 420 -26.17 9.58 -17.04
CA ILE A 420 -25.60 10.86 -16.56
C ILE A 420 -26.48 11.51 -15.48
N GLY A 421 -27.81 11.44 -15.61
CA GLY A 421 -28.73 11.98 -14.60
C GLY A 421 -28.50 11.39 -13.20
N LYS A 422 -28.20 10.09 -13.10
CA LYS A 422 -27.84 9.45 -11.82
C LYS A 422 -26.50 9.93 -11.30
N LEU A 423 -25.52 10.13 -12.18
CA LEU A 423 -24.22 10.66 -11.79
C LEU A 423 -24.33 12.08 -11.26
N MET A 424 -25.23 12.90 -11.83
CA MET A 424 -25.55 14.24 -11.31
C MET A 424 -26.18 14.17 -9.92
N CYS A 425 -27.08 13.21 -9.67
CA CYS A 425 -27.60 12.99 -8.31
C CYS A 425 -26.48 12.59 -7.33
N ILE A 426 -25.57 11.71 -7.74
CA ILE A 426 -24.40 11.32 -6.91
C ILE A 426 -23.53 12.54 -6.61
N ASP A 427 -23.25 13.41 -7.59
CA ASP A 427 -22.47 14.64 -7.41
C ASP A 427 -23.17 15.64 -6.45
N CYS A 428 -24.50 15.72 -6.51
CA CYS A 428 -25.28 16.52 -5.55
C CYS A 428 -25.18 15.98 -4.11
N ILE A 429 -25.27 14.66 -3.93
CA ILE A 429 -25.21 14.00 -2.61
C ILE A 429 -23.77 14.04 -2.06
N PHE A 430 -22.78 13.92 -2.94
CA PHE A 430 -21.35 13.95 -2.61
C PHE A 430 -20.63 15.11 -3.31
N PRO A 431 -20.84 16.36 -2.88
CA PRO A 431 -20.20 17.51 -3.51
C PRO A 431 -18.69 17.32 -3.58
N PHE A 432 -18.15 17.26 -4.80
CA PHE A 432 -16.77 16.83 -5.06
C PHE A 432 -15.71 17.55 -4.21
N GLY A 433 -15.84 18.87 -4.06
CA GLY A 433 -14.88 19.69 -3.29
C GLY A 433 -14.90 19.49 -1.76
N LYS A 434 -15.91 18.80 -1.22
CA LYS A 434 -16.05 18.50 0.22
C LYS A 434 -15.59 17.09 0.59
N GLN A 435 -15.21 16.26 -0.39
CA GLN A 435 -14.87 14.86 -0.14
C GLN A 435 -13.37 14.66 0.09
N THR A 436 -13.01 13.55 0.75
CA THR A 436 -11.62 13.14 0.95
C THR A 436 -10.95 12.78 -0.39
N CYS A 437 -9.62 12.67 -0.39
CA CYS A 437 -8.85 12.31 -1.58
C CYS A 437 -9.33 10.97 -2.17
N GLN A 438 -9.53 9.96 -1.32
CA GLN A 438 -9.99 8.64 -1.75
C GLN A 438 -11.40 8.67 -2.35
N ILE A 439 -12.34 9.41 -1.77
CA ILE A 439 -13.70 9.51 -2.31
C ILE A 439 -13.69 10.28 -3.64
N ARG A 440 -12.95 11.40 -3.73
CA ARG A 440 -12.78 12.15 -4.98
C ARG A 440 -12.23 11.27 -6.09
N PHE A 441 -11.22 10.46 -5.79
CA PHE A 441 -10.66 9.49 -6.72
C PHE A 441 -11.71 8.49 -7.23
N LEU A 442 -12.49 7.89 -6.33
CA LEU A 442 -13.54 6.93 -6.71
C LEU A 442 -14.66 7.57 -7.55
N LEU A 443 -15.08 8.79 -7.20
CA LEU A 443 -16.07 9.55 -7.98
C LEU A 443 -15.59 9.81 -9.40
N LEU A 444 -14.36 10.31 -9.56
CA LEU A 444 -13.80 10.59 -10.90
C LEU A 444 -13.74 9.34 -11.77
N ARG A 445 -13.27 8.23 -11.21
CA ARG A 445 -13.23 6.95 -11.95
C ARG A 445 -14.64 6.49 -12.34
N LEU A 446 -15.61 6.61 -11.43
CA LEU A 446 -17.01 6.31 -11.72
C LEU A 446 -17.55 7.19 -12.85
N TYR A 447 -17.31 8.50 -12.82
CA TYR A 447 -17.79 9.44 -13.83
C TYR A 447 -17.18 9.18 -15.20
N ILE A 448 -15.86 8.93 -15.26
CA ILE A 448 -15.15 8.61 -16.51
C ILE A 448 -15.69 7.30 -17.08
N ARG A 449 -15.73 6.23 -16.29
CA ARG A 449 -16.25 4.92 -16.74
C ARG A 449 -17.63 5.03 -17.38
N ASN A 450 -18.50 5.89 -16.85
CA ASN A 450 -19.86 6.11 -17.32
C ASN A 450 -19.98 7.26 -18.34
N LYS A 451 -18.88 7.62 -19.01
CA LYS A 451 -18.82 8.62 -20.10
C LYS A 451 -19.32 10.02 -19.74
N TRP A 452 -19.19 10.44 -18.49
CA TRP A 452 -19.52 11.82 -18.11
C TRP A 452 -18.37 12.78 -18.43
N LEU A 453 -18.27 13.18 -19.71
CA LEU A 453 -17.13 13.93 -20.26
C LEU A 453 -16.85 15.27 -19.56
N LYS A 454 -17.85 15.89 -18.92
CA LYS A 454 -17.69 17.15 -18.15
C LYS A 454 -16.65 17.02 -17.03
N MET A 455 -16.45 15.81 -16.50
CA MET A 455 -15.54 15.55 -15.37
C MET A 455 -14.11 15.21 -15.79
N VAL A 456 -13.81 15.15 -17.10
CA VAL A 456 -12.49 14.78 -17.61
C VAL A 456 -11.40 15.76 -17.16
N TYR A 457 -11.66 17.07 -17.24
CA TYR A 457 -10.70 18.07 -16.79
C TYR A 457 -10.42 17.97 -15.28
N ASN A 458 -11.46 17.79 -14.47
CA ASN A 458 -11.32 17.57 -13.03
C ASN A 458 -10.48 16.32 -12.72
N ALA A 459 -10.61 15.27 -13.53
CA ALA A 459 -9.82 14.06 -13.37
C ALA A 459 -8.34 14.27 -13.69
N LEU A 460 -8.04 15.01 -14.75
CA LEU A 460 -6.68 15.36 -15.15
C LEU A 460 -6.00 16.29 -14.14
N GLU A 461 -6.71 17.29 -13.64
CA GLU A 461 -6.24 18.16 -12.55
C GLU A 461 -5.98 17.34 -11.27
N PHE A 462 -6.88 16.42 -10.92
CA PHE A 462 -6.67 15.52 -9.79
C PHE A 462 -5.42 14.64 -9.98
N ALA A 463 -5.21 14.06 -11.16
CA ALA A 463 -4.02 13.25 -11.44
C ALA A 463 -2.71 14.07 -11.44
N ARG A 464 -2.80 15.37 -11.76
CA ARG A 464 -1.68 16.33 -11.66
C ARG A 464 -1.38 16.70 -10.20
N GLU A 465 -2.39 16.81 -9.36
CA GLU A 465 -2.24 17.09 -7.92
C GLU A 465 -1.75 15.85 -7.15
N TYR A 466 -2.42 14.71 -7.33
CA TYR A 466 -2.15 13.42 -6.69
C TYR A 466 -1.31 12.52 -7.59
N CYS A 467 -0.04 12.88 -7.69
CA CYS A 467 0.93 12.32 -8.63
C CYS A 467 1.37 10.86 -8.37
N ALA A 468 0.95 10.22 -7.28
CA ALA A 468 1.32 8.83 -7.01
C ALA A 468 0.65 7.89 -8.03
N SER A 469 1.33 6.80 -8.40
CA SER A 469 0.82 5.82 -9.37
C SER A 469 -0.49 5.16 -8.93
N THR A 470 -0.77 5.11 -7.63
CA THR A 470 -2.04 4.61 -7.06
C THR A 470 -3.25 5.44 -7.48
N PHE A 471 -3.06 6.73 -7.76
CA PHE A 471 -4.12 7.67 -8.13
C PHE A 471 -4.06 8.03 -9.62
N ALA A 472 -2.90 8.50 -10.09
CA ALA A 472 -2.75 9.00 -11.44
C ALA A 472 -2.91 7.91 -12.50
N SER A 473 -2.26 6.75 -12.34
CA SER A 473 -2.29 5.69 -13.36
C SER A 473 -3.69 5.14 -13.64
N PRO A 474 -4.53 4.84 -12.63
CA PRO A 474 -5.92 4.40 -12.88
C PRO A 474 -6.78 5.45 -13.58
N ILE A 475 -6.59 6.74 -13.31
CA ILE A 475 -7.32 7.81 -13.99
C ILE A 475 -6.93 7.87 -15.47
N PHE A 476 -5.63 7.89 -15.78
CA PHE A 476 -5.16 7.90 -17.18
C PHE A 476 -5.61 6.65 -17.93
N HIS A 477 -5.60 5.50 -17.27
CA HIS A 477 -6.12 4.26 -17.83
C HIS A 477 -7.61 4.32 -18.15
N ASP A 478 -8.44 4.83 -17.22
CA ASP A 478 -9.88 4.94 -17.44
C ASP A 478 -10.22 5.95 -18.54
N LEU A 479 -9.46 7.05 -18.65
CA LEU A 479 -9.56 7.98 -19.77
C LEU A 479 -9.16 7.30 -21.08
N TYR A 480 -7.99 6.67 -21.14
CA TYR A 480 -7.49 6.05 -22.37
C TYR A 480 -8.37 4.90 -22.87
N LYS A 481 -9.14 4.24 -22.00
CA LYS A 481 -10.13 3.25 -22.42
C LYS A 481 -11.23 3.84 -23.30
N LEU A 482 -11.62 5.10 -23.09
CA LEU A 482 -12.65 5.80 -23.85
C LEU A 482 -12.05 6.46 -25.08
N GLU A 483 -12.60 6.16 -26.26
CA GLU A 483 -12.08 6.70 -27.52
C GLU A 483 -12.14 8.23 -27.55
N GLU A 484 -13.21 8.78 -26.96
CA GLU A 484 -13.51 10.21 -26.93
C GLU A 484 -12.49 11.02 -26.10
N THR A 485 -11.79 10.40 -25.14
CA THR A 485 -10.86 11.10 -24.24
C THR A 485 -9.39 10.68 -24.42
N ARG A 486 -9.10 9.66 -25.23
CA ARG A 486 -7.72 9.21 -25.55
C ARG A 486 -6.79 10.34 -25.95
N GLY A 487 -7.21 11.15 -26.93
CA GLY A 487 -6.39 12.25 -27.45
C GLY A 487 -6.03 13.27 -26.37
N LEU A 488 -7.02 13.64 -25.55
CA LEU A 488 -6.83 14.58 -24.44
C LEU A 488 -5.95 13.99 -23.33
N ALA A 489 -6.10 12.71 -23.01
CA ALA A 489 -5.26 12.03 -22.03
C ALA A 489 -3.78 12.01 -22.46
N ILE A 490 -3.51 11.73 -23.75
CA ILE A 490 -2.16 11.76 -24.33
C ILE A 490 -1.58 13.18 -24.31
N SER A 491 -2.35 14.18 -24.76
CA SER A 491 -1.87 15.56 -24.84
C SER A 491 -1.57 16.14 -23.46
N GLU A 492 -2.45 15.93 -22.48
CA GLU A 492 -2.27 16.42 -21.12
C GLU A 492 -1.15 15.69 -20.38
N PHE A 493 -1.01 14.38 -20.56
CA PHE A 493 0.14 13.66 -20.03
C PHE A 493 1.46 14.20 -20.59
N THR A 494 1.51 14.44 -21.90
CA THR A 494 2.68 15.02 -22.58
C THR A 494 3.00 16.41 -22.03
N ALA A 495 1.98 17.25 -21.82
CA ALA A 495 2.15 18.58 -21.22
C ALA A 495 2.63 18.51 -19.76
N ILE A 496 2.11 17.57 -18.96
CA ILE A 496 2.53 17.32 -17.58
C ILE A 496 4.02 16.95 -17.53
N VAL A 497 4.44 16.01 -18.39
CA VAL A 497 5.85 15.58 -18.47
C VAL A 497 6.74 16.74 -18.91
N GLY A 498 6.33 17.51 -19.93
CA GLY A 498 7.12 18.62 -20.46
C GLY A 498 7.29 19.80 -19.50
N LYS A 499 6.30 20.08 -18.65
CA LYS A 499 6.34 21.20 -17.68
C LYS A 499 6.97 20.82 -16.33
N LYS A 500 7.94 19.90 -16.31
CA LYS A 500 8.59 19.38 -15.08
C LYS A 500 7.58 18.84 -14.06
N SER A 501 6.95 17.72 -14.40
CA SER A 501 6.00 17.00 -13.54
C SER A 501 6.49 16.77 -12.10
N LYS A 502 5.53 16.73 -11.16
CA LYS A 502 5.74 16.24 -9.79
C LYS A 502 5.72 14.72 -9.68
N MET A 503 5.27 14.01 -10.72
CA MET A 503 5.29 12.55 -10.81
C MET A 503 6.72 12.02 -10.75
N LEU A 504 6.88 10.87 -10.09
CA LEU A 504 8.13 10.13 -10.13
C LEU A 504 8.34 9.46 -11.49
N PRO A 505 9.60 9.21 -11.90
CA PRO A 505 9.91 8.51 -13.15
C PRO A 505 9.12 7.21 -13.34
N GLN A 506 8.99 6.40 -12.29
CA GLN A 506 8.24 5.14 -12.30
C GLN A 506 6.76 5.37 -12.60
N THR A 507 6.16 6.40 -12.01
CA THR A 507 4.74 6.73 -12.28
C THR A 507 4.56 7.22 -13.71
N MET A 508 5.50 8.01 -14.23
CA MET A 508 5.47 8.43 -15.63
C MET A 508 5.62 7.23 -16.57
N GLU A 509 6.50 6.28 -16.27
CA GLU A 509 6.65 5.04 -17.06
C GLU A 509 5.39 4.18 -17.03
N ASP A 510 4.75 4.03 -15.87
CA ASP A 510 3.49 3.30 -15.74
C ASP A 510 2.37 3.94 -16.57
N ILE A 511 2.22 5.27 -16.51
CA ILE A 511 1.22 5.99 -17.31
C ILE A 511 1.57 5.91 -18.81
N ALA A 512 2.83 6.12 -19.19
CA ALA A 512 3.27 6.03 -20.58
C ALA A 512 3.00 4.64 -21.18
N SER A 513 3.22 3.58 -20.40
CA SER A 513 2.88 2.22 -20.79
C SER A 513 1.37 2.03 -21.00
N VAL A 514 0.53 2.64 -20.16
CA VAL A 514 -0.93 2.61 -20.31
C VAL A 514 -1.38 3.34 -21.57
N LEU A 515 -0.75 4.48 -21.88
CA LEU A 515 -1.09 5.33 -23.01
C LEU A 515 -0.42 4.90 -24.33
N ASN A 516 0.43 3.86 -24.32
CA ASN A 516 1.29 3.44 -25.43
C ASN A 516 2.17 4.56 -26.00
N ILE A 517 2.75 5.39 -25.12
CA ILE A 517 3.65 6.48 -25.50
C ILE A 517 5.09 6.13 -25.12
N ASN A 518 6.04 6.52 -25.96
CA ASN A 518 7.45 6.45 -25.63
C ASN A 518 7.92 7.77 -24.99
N LEU A 519 8.25 7.73 -23.69
CA LEU A 519 8.70 8.92 -22.94
C LEU A 519 9.92 9.61 -23.57
N LYS A 520 10.80 8.87 -24.25
CA LYS A 520 11.99 9.45 -24.90
C LYS A 520 11.63 10.48 -25.96
N ASP A 521 10.51 10.28 -26.64
CA ASP A 521 10.07 11.17 -27.72
C ASP A 521 9.55 12.50 -27.13
N ILE A 522 8.91 12.45 -25.96
CA ILE A 522 8.49 13.65 -25.20
C ILE A 522 9.72 14.44 -24.71
N TYR A 523 10.73 13.76 -24.17
CA TYR A 523 11.95 14.41 -23.69
C TYR A 523 12.77 15.07 -24.81
N LYS A 524 12.76 14.50 -26.03
CA LYS A 524 13.41 15.13 -27.19
C LYS A 524 12.73 16.44 -27.56
N LEU A 525 11.40 16.44 -27.70
CA LEU A 525 10.61 17.64 -28.05
C LEU A 525 10.85 18.81 -27.08
N THR A 526 10.90 18.51 -25.78
CA THR A 526 11.13 19.51 -24.73
C THR A 526 12.58 20.01 -24.68
N SER A 527 13.55 19.19 -25.08
CA SER A 527 14.94 19.61 -25.24
C SER A 527 15.16 20.51 -26.47
N GLU A 528 14.41 20.29 -27.55
CA GLU A 528 14.48 21.11 -28.77
C GLU A 528 13.81 22.47 -28.57
N GLU A 529 12.63 22.53 -27.92
CA GLU A 529 11.96 23.80 -27.56
C GLU A 529 12.80 24.69 -26.63
N SER A 530 13.53 24.09 -25.69
CA SER A 530 14.44 24.83 -24.80
C SER A 530 15.68 25.36 -25.53
N THR A 531 16.13 24.72 -26.63
CA THR A 531 17.19 25.28 -27.49
C THR A 531 16.70 26.37 -28.44
N LEU A 532 15.42 26.36 -28.83
CA LEU A 532 14.81 27.41 -29.65
C LEU A 532 14.60 28.71 -28.87
N HIS A 533 14.22 28.64 -27.60
CA HIS A 533 14.10 29.84 -26.73
C HIS A 533 15.44 30.46 -26.32
N VAL A 534 16.56 29.75 -26.47
CA VAL A 534 17.91 30.33 -26.26
C VAL A 534 18.45 31.01 -27.52
N ARG A 535 17.84 30.79 -28.69
CA ARG A 535 18.28 31.38 -29.98
C ARG A 535 17.54 32.66 -30.38
N THR A 536 16.55 33.12 -29.61
CA THR A 536 15.78 34.35 -29.93
C THR A 536 16.23 35.60 -29.18
N ASP A 537 17.23 35.51 -28.30
CA ASP A 537 17.83 36.67 -27.62
C ASP A 537 19.32 36.84 -28.02
N GLN A 538 19.59 36.94 -29.32
CA GLN A 538 20.88 37.44 -29.85
C GLN A 538 20.67 38.52 -30.91
#